data_AF-A0A918BQG4-F1
#
_entry.id   AF-A0A918BQG4-F1
#
_cell.length_a   1.000
_cell.length_b   1.000
_cell.length_c   1.000
_cell.angle_alpha   90.00
_cell.angle_beta   90.00
_cell.angle_gamma   90.00
#
_symmetry.space_group_name_H-M   'P 1'
#
loop_
_entity.id
_entity.type
_entity.pdbx_description
1 polymer ?
#
loop_
_entity_poly.entity_id
_entity_poly.type
_entity_poly.pdbx_seq_one_letter_code
_entity_poly.pdbx_strand_id
1 'polypeptide(L)'
;MKNDRLNHAGHLWAFAALTASPGAKVHYRRRRDQHGDWHAAALRHLFNRLVGQIYHCLQHGERYDETLAFPPPSEGLEAAEA
;
A
#
# COMPACT_ATOMS: atom_id res chain seq x y z
N MET A 1 -2.82 1.38 24.04
CA MET A 1 -4.08 2.06 23.67
C MET A 1 -4.30 1.92 22.17
N LYS A 2 -5.49 1.57 21.71
CA LYS A 2 -5.85 1.59 20.28
C LYS A 2 -6.42 2.97 19.93
N ASN A 3 -6.01 3.54 18.80
CA ASN A 3 -6.62 4.77 18.28
C ASN A 3 -7.69 4.39 17.23
N ASP A 4 -8.91 4.18 17.72
CA ASP A 4 -10.00 3.64 16.89
C ASP A 4 -10.44 4.61 15.79
N ARG A 5 -10.36 5.93 16.04
CA ARG A 5 -10.65 6.95 15.03
C ARG A 5 -9.67 6.87 13.85
N LEU A 6 -8.37 6.77 14.15
CA LEU A 6 -7.35 6.62 13.12
C LEU A 6 -7.50 5.30 12.37
N ASN A 7 -7.79 4.21 13.07
CA ASN A 7 -8.01 2.92 12.43
C ASN A 7 -9.20 2.94 11.48
N HIS A 8 -10.31 3.57 11.89
CA HIS A 8 -11.50 3.69 11.05
C HIS A 8 -11.25 4.58 9.83
N ALA A 9 -10.65 5.76 10.03
CA ALA A 9 -10.28 6.65 8.92
C ALA A 9 -9.32 5.98 7.93
N GLY A 10 -8.30 5.29 8.44
CA GLY A 10 -7.34 4.55 7.60
C GLY A 10 -8.00 3.41 6.82
N HIS A 11 -8.97 2.72 7.42
CA HIS A 11 -9.73 1.69 6.72
C HIS A 11 -10.56 2.26 5.57
N LEU A 12 -11.32 3.34 5.82
CA LEU A 12 -12.13 4.00 4.78
C LEU A 12 -11.26 4.54 3.64
N TRP A 13 -10.14 5.17 3.97
CA TRP A 13 -9.22 5.70 2.97
C TRP A 13 -8.61 4.59 2.11
N ALA A 14 -8.09 3.52 2.73
CA ALA A 14 -7.52 2.39 2.01
C ALA A 14 -8.57 1.68 1.14
N PHE A 15 -9.82 1.57 1.61
CA PHE A 15 -10.92 0.99 0.84
C PHE A 15 -11.25 1.84 -0.39
N ALA A 16 -11.38 3.16 -0.23
CA ALA A 16 -11.63 4.07 -1.35
C ALA A 16 -10.47 4.08 -2.36
N ALA A 17 -9.23 3.90 -1.90
CA ALA A 17 -8.06 3.84 -2.79
C ALA A 17 -8.10 2.64 -3.76
N LEU A 18 -8.83 1.56 -3.44
CA LEU A 18 -8.91 0.37 -4.30
C LEU A 18 -9.56 0.65 -5.67
N THR A 19 -10.39 1.67 -5.77
CA THR A 19 -11.02 2.07 -7.05
C THR A 19 -10.31 3.26 -7.69
N ALA A 20 -9.69 4.13 -6.89
CA ALA A 20 -9.00 5.33 -7.36
C ALA A 20 -7.56 5.06 -7.88
N SER A 21 -6.91 3.99 -7.42
CA SER A 21 -5.51 3.68 -7.75
C SER A 21 -5.36 2.22 -8.18
N PRO A 22 -4.96 1.97 -9.44
CA PRO A 22 -4.60 0.63 -9.91
C PRO A 22 -3.49 -0.01 -9.07
N GLY A 23 -2.46 0.76 -8.68
CA GLY A 23 -1.35 0.28 -7.85
C GLY A 23 -1.82 -0.17 -6.45
N ALA A 24 -2.70 0.60 -5.82
CA ALA A 24 -3.31 0.25 -4.54
C ALA A 24 -4.13 -1.04 -4.64
N LYS A 25 -4.92 -1.20 -5.71
CA LYS A 25 -5.71 -2.41 -5.96
C LYS A 25 -4.82 -3.65 -6.10
N VAL A 26 -3.75 -3.56 -6.90
CA VAL A 26 -2.79 -4.64 -7.10
C VAL A 26 -2.09 -4.98 -5.79
N HIS A 27 -1.64 -3.98 -5.03
CA HIS A 27 -1.02 -4.19 -3.71
C HIS A 27 -1.98 -4.92 -2.76
N TYR A 28 -3.22 -4.46 -2.65
CA TYR A 28 -4.25 -5.09 -1.82
C TYR A 28 -4.52 -6.54 -2.25
N ARG A 29 -4.64 -6.80 -3.55
CA ARG A 29 -4.84 -8.16 -4.09
C ARG A 29 -3.66 -9.07 -3.78
N ARG A 30 -2.42 -8.59 -3.95
CA ARG A 30 -1.23 -9.33 -3.55
C ARG A 30 -1.28 -9.76 -2.08
N ARG A 31 -1.68 -8.85 -1.18
CA ARG A 31 -1.84 -9.16 0.25
C ARG A 31 -2.93 -10.21 0.51
N ARG A 32 -4.09 -10.07 -0.14
CA ARG A 32 -5.22 -11.02 -0.02
C ARG A 32 -4.89 -12.41 -0.56
N ASP A 33 -4.31 -12.45 -1.76
CA ASP A 33 -4.26 -13.65 -2.58
C ASP A 33 -2.94 -14.41 -2.40
N GLN A 34 -1.81 -13.70 -2.23
CA GLN A 34 -0.48 -14.34 -2.08
C GLN A 34 -0.05 -14.47 -0.61
N HIS A 35 -0.38 -13.49 0.23
CA HIS A 35 -0.01 -13.52 1.66
C HIS A 35 -1.12 -14.07 2.57
N GLY A 36 -2.32 -14.32 2.03
CA GLY A 36 -3.45 -14.87 2.79
C GLY A 36 -4.07 -13.91 3.82
N ASP A 37 -3.80 -12.61 3.71
CA ASP A 37 -4.33 -11.64 4.67
C ASP A 37 -5.85 -11.57 4.64
N TRP A 38 -6.48 -11.48 5.81
CA TRP A 38 -7.89 -11.11 5.92
C TRP A 38 -8.10 -9.66 5.45
N HIS A 39 -9.33 -9.33 5.01
CA HIS A 39 -9.66 -8.04 4.41
C HIS A 39 -9.15 -6.83 5.21
N ALA A 40 -9.41 -6.80 6.53
CA ALA A 40 -8.99 -5.69 7.39
C ALA A 40 -7.45 -5.59 7.52
N ALA A 41 -6.74 -6.72 7.53
CA ALA A 41 -5.29 -6.74 7.58
C ALA A 41 -4.69 -6.21 6.27
N ALA A 42 -5.19 -6.68 5.13
CA ALA A 42 -4.76 -6.21 3.80
C ALA A 42 -4.98 -4.69 3.64
N LEU A 43 -6.13 -4.16 4.08
CA LEU A 43 -6.39 -2.72 4.06
C LEU A 43 -5.47 -1.93 5.00
N ARG A 44 -5.13 -2.48 6.17
CA ARG A 44 -4.18 -1.83 7.08
C ARG A 44 -2.77 -1.78 6.48
N HIS A 45 -2.34 -2.83 5.78
CA HIS A 45 -1.07 -2.82 5.06
C HIS A 45 -1.05 -1.79 3.94
N LEU A 46 -2.14 -1.70 3.17
CA LEU A 46 -2.28 -0.66 2.16
C LEU A 46 -2.24 0.75 2.77
N PHE A 47 -3.02 1.00 3.83
CA PHE A 47 -3.02 2.27 4.55
C PHE A 47 -1.61 2.68 5.02
N ASN A 48 -0.87 1.76 5.64
CA ASN A 48 0.49 2.04 6.10
C ASN A 48 1.42 2.43 4.94
N ARG A 49 1.26 1.80 3.77
CA ARG A 49 2.03 2.15 2.56
C ARG A 49 1.68 3.54 2.05
N LEU A 50 0.39 3.89 2.02
CA LEU A 50 -0.08 5.22 1.59
C LEU A 50 0.46 6.33 2.51
N VAL A 51 0.42 6.13 3.83
CA VAL A 51 1.00 7.07 4.80
C VAL A 51 2.51 7.21 4.58
N GLY A 52 3.23 6.11 4.37
CA GLY A 52 4.66 6.13 4.07
C GLY A 52 5.00 6.97 2.83
N GLN A 53 4.20 6.83 1.77
CA GLN A 53 4.41 7.62 0.55
C GLN A 53 4.10 9.10 0.73
N ILE A 54 2.98 9.44 1.40
CA ILE A 54 2.67 10.85 1.69
C ILE A 54 3.78 11.48 2.54
N TYR A 55 4.25 10.75 3.55
CA TYR A 55 5.37 11.20 4.37
C TYR A 55 6.61 11.46 3.52
N HIS A 56 7.00 10.53 2.64
CA HIS A 56 8.12 10.72 1.71
C HIS A 56 7.95 11.99 0.88
N CYS A 57 6.80 12.16 0.22
CA CYS A 57 6.51 13.32 -0.62
C CYS A 57 6.61 14.64 0.17
N LEU A 58 6.05 14.67 1.38
CA LEU A 58 6.10 15.86 2.24
C LEU A 58 7.52 16.18 2.73
N GLN A 59 8.32 15.17 3.04
CA GLN A 59 9.71 15.36 3.47
C GLN A 59 10.59 15.93 2.35
N HIS A 60 10.37 15.50 1.11
CA HIS A 60 11.20 15.89 -0.04
C HIS A 60 10.60 17.06 -0.85
N GLY A 61 9.37 17.49 -0.52
CA GLY A 61 8.66 18.53 -1.29
C GLY A 61 8.24 18.06 -2.69
N GLU A 62 8.08 16.74 -2.88
CA GLU A 62 7.78 16.13 -4.17
C GLU A 62 6.29 15.87 -4.34
N ARG A 63 5.84 15.83 -5.60
CA ARG A 63 4.47 15.40 -5.92
C ARG A 63 4.36 13.89 -5.80
N TYR A 64 3.18 13.42 -5.39
CA TYR A 64 2.89 12.00 -5.36
C TYR A 64 2.98 11.40 -6.78
N ASP A 65 3.77 10.33 -6.89
CA ASP A 65 3.88 9.51 -8.09
C ASP A 65 3.48 8.06 -7.75
N GLU A 66 2.49 7.54 -8.47
CA GLU A 66 1.95 6.19 -8.24
C GLU A 66 2.96 5.09 -8.57
N THR A 67 3.86 5.31 -9.54
CA THR A 67 4.88 4.34 -9.95
C THR A 67 5.93 4.14 -8.88
N LEU A 68 6.27 5.21 -8.15
CA LEU A 68 7.16 5.16 -6.99
C LEU A 68 6.43 4.61 -5.76
N ALA A 69 5.16 4.97 -5.59
CA ALA A 69 4.32 4.50 -4.50
C ALA A 69 4.09 2.97 -4.57
N PHE A 70 3.89 2.44 -5.76
CA PHE A 70 3.64 1.02 -6.03
C PHE A 70 4.52 0.54 -7.18
N PRO A 71 5.83 0.32 -6.94
CA PRO A 71 6.72 -0.16 -7.97
C PRO A 71 6.25 -1.56 -8.40
N PRO A 72 6.38 -1.87 -9.71
CA PRO A 72 6.16 -3.22 -10.18
C PRO A 72 7.08 -4.18 -9.41
N PRO A 73 6.70 -5.46 -9.27
CA PRO A 73 7.61 -6.48 -8.79
C PRO A 73 8.91 -6.37 -9.61
N SER A 74 10.04 -6.23 -8.92
CA SER A 74 11.33 -6.27 -9.59
C SER A 74 11.51 -7.66 -10.19
N GLU A 75 11.44 -7.79 -11.51
CA GLU A 75 11.74 -9.03 -12.26
C GLU A 75 13.24 -9.45 -12.17
N GLY A 76 13.98 -9.02 -11.16
CA GLY A 76 15.44 -9.03 -11.18
C GLY A 76 16.11 -9.30 -9.85
N LEU A 77 15.69 -10.34 -9.12
CA LEU A 77 16.56 -10.96 -8.09
C LEU A 77 16.41 -12.49 -8.00
N GLU A 78 15.96 -13.16 -9.08
CA GLU A 78 15.90 -14.64 -9.15
C GLU A 78 17.03 -15.26 -10.00
N ALA A 79 17.97 -14.48 -10.55
CA ALA A 79 19.05 -15.00 -11.41
C ALA A 79 20.42 -15.15 -10.73
N ALA A 80 20.53 -15.01 -9.40
CA ALA A 80 21.82 -15.02 -8.69
C ALA A 80 22.05 -16.23 -7.75
N GLU A 81 21.16 -17.23 -7.74
CA GLU A 81 21.37 -18.51 -7.04
C GLU A 81 21.08 -19.70 -7.96
N ALA A 82 21.90 -19.83 -9.02
CA ALA A 82 22.04 -21.05 -9.80
C ALA A 82 23.51 -21.50 -9.79
#